data_AF-A0AAD9F4W5-F1
#
_entry.id   AF-A0AAD9F4W5-F1
#
_cell.length_a   1.000
_cell.length_b   1.000
_cell.length_c   1.000
_cell.angle_alpha   90.00
_cell.angle_beta   90.00
_cell.angle_gamma   90.00
#
_symmetry.space_group_name_H-M   'P 1'
#
loop_
_entity.id
_entity.type
_entity.pdbx_description
1 polymer ?
#
loop_
_entity_poly.entity_id
_entity_poly.type
_entity_poly.pdbx_seq_one_letter_code
_entity_poly.pdbx_strand_id
1 'polypeptide(L)'
;MLPPWCVCWCCLDLTLAQYEHLGYPPGYPDPEQEQYSAPQLRPETPRIQLRLSGDKRKHNEGRVEVYYNNEWGTVCDDDFNSHSAQVVCRDGIPGGRLMGPASKYGKGTGPIWFDNLHCTGKEKTLALCPSNGIGVSDCKHTEDVGVVCSDKRIPGFRFINTLPNHVEVKGVLY
;
A
#
# COMPACT_ATOMS: atom_id res chain seq x y z
N MET A 1 -5.62 -17.60 44.66
CA MET A 1 -4.74 -18.05 43.56
C MET A 1 -5.60 -18.96 42.67
N LEU A 2 -5.72 -18.67 41.37
CA LEU A 2 -6.41 -19.50 40.37
C LEU A 2 -5.47 -19.65 39.15
N PRO A 3 -5.64 -20.61 38.21
CA PRO A 3 -6.50 -21.81 38.19
C PRO A 3 -5.73 -23.08 37.71
N PRO A 4 -6.41 -24.24 37.56
CA PRO A 4 -6.39 -24.85 36.23
C PRO A 4 -7.75 -25.37 35.79
N TRP A 5 -7.98 -25.23 34.49
CA TRP A 5 -9.14 -25.66 33.74
C TRP A 5 -8.94 -27.11 33.31
N CYS A 6 -9.81 -28.01 33.76
CA CYS A 6 -10.14 -29.36 33.26
C CYS A 6 -11.11 -29.90 34.33
N VAL A 7 -12.32 -30.36 34.04
CA VAL A 7 -12.63 -31.60 33.31
C VAL A 7 -14.04 -31.51 32.72
N CYS A 8 -14.19 -32.04 31.51
CA CYS A 8 -15.44 -32.28 30.78
C CYS A 8 -16.47 -33.15 31.52
N TRP A 9 -17.72 -32.69 31.43
CA TRP A 9 -18.97 -33.37 31.00
C TRP A 9 -19.34 -34.81 31.47
N CYS A 10 -20.60 -34.85 31.93
CA CYS A 10 -21.62 -35.91 31.83
C CYS A 10 -21.76 -36.96 32.95
N CYS A 11 -22.80 -36.77 33.78
CA CYS A 11 -23.84 -37.76 34.12
C CYS A 11 -25.16 -36.95 34.28
N LEU A 12 -26.01 -36.87 33.24
CA LEU A 12 -27.18 -37.74 32.97
C LEU A 12 -28.29 -37.68 34.04
N ASP A 13 -29.40 -37.09 33.57
CA ASP A 13 -30.81 -37.32 33.89
C ASP A 13 -31.36 -37.06 35.29
N LEU A 14 -31.93 -35.86 35.47
CA LEU A 14 -33.20 -35.68 36.20
C LEU A 14 -34.01 -34.50 35.61
N THR A 15 -35.11 -34.86 34.92
CA THR A 15 -36.36 -34.11 34.70
C THR A 15 -36.35 -32.74 34.01
N LEU A 16 -36.85 -32.75 32.77
CA LEU A 16 -37.20 -31.68 31.83
C LEU A 16 -38.34 -30.72 32.27
N ALA A 17 -38.43 -30.27 33.53
CA ALA A 17 -39.64 -29.50 33.92
C ALA A 17 -39.54 -28.43 35.02
N GLN A 18 -38.38 -27.81 35.32
CA GLN A 18 -38.36 -26.74 36.35
C GLN A 18 -37.47 -25.51 36.09
N TYR A 19 -36.83 -25.35 34.93
CA TYR A 19 -35.93 -24.20 34.69
C TYR A 19 -36.52 -23.06 33.83
N GLU A 20 -37.85 -22.93 33.73
CA GLU A 20 -38.49 -21.77 33.06
C GLU A 20 -38.62 -20.51 33.94
N HIS A 21 -38.02 -20.47 35.14
CA HIS A 21 -38.17 -19.34 36.08
C HIS A 21 -36.89 -18.62 36.50
N LEU A 22 -35.72 -18.99 35.98
CA LEU A 22 -34.53 -18.17 36.16
C LEU A 22 -34.36 -17.27 34.96
N GLY A 23 -35.02 -16.11 35.03
CA GLY A 23 -34.73 -14.99 34.14
C GLY A 23 -33.22 -14.74 34.10
N TYR A 24 -32.70 -14.61 32.88
CA TYR A 24 -31.29 -14.38 32.61
C TYR A 24 -30.78 -13.17 33.43
N PRO A 25 -29.61 -13.24 34.10
CA PRO A 25 -29.10 -12.12 34.87
C PRO A 25 -28.88 -10.89 33.96
N PRO A 26 -29.40 -9.70 34.33
CA PRO A 26 -29.17 -8.50 33.54
C PRO A 26 -27.70 -8.09 33.66
N GLY A 27 -27.01 -8.01 32.52
CA GLY A 27 -25.63 -7.52 32.46
C GLY A 27 -24.62 -8.43 31.74
N TYR A 28 -25.03 -9.62 31.29
CA TYR A 28 -24.24 -10.38 30.32
C TYR A 28 -24.70 -10.04 28.90
N PRO A 29 -23.81 -9.55 28.01
CA PRO A 29 -24.15 -9.31 26.62
C PRO A 29 -24.51 -10.63 25.93
N ASP A 30 -25.55 -10.58 25.11
CA ASP A 30 -26.05 -11.68 24.30
C ASP A 30 -24.98 -12.10 23.26
N PRO A 31 -24.54 -13.38 23.23
CA PRO A 31 -23.58 -13.85 22.22
C PRO A 31 -24.12 -13.83 20.79
N GLU A 32 -25.41 -13.58 20.56
CA GLU A 32 -26.00 -13.38 19.22
C GLU A 32 -26.00 -11.91 18.75
N GLN A 33 -25.46 -10.97 19.54
CA GLN A 33 -25.35 -9.55 19.17
C GLN A 33 -23.92 -9.02 18.96
N GLU A 34 -22.92 -9.89 18.90
CA GLU A 34 -21.55 -9.54 18.45
C GLU A 34 -21.32 -9.72 16.94
N GLN A 35 -22.39 -9.90 16.15
CA GLN A 35 -22.29 -10.08 14.70
C GLN A 35 -22.77 -8.87 13.85
N TYR A 36 -23.25 -7.80 14.48
CA TYR A 36 -23.74 -6.58 13.80
C TYR A 36 -23.01 -5.31 14.23
N SER A 37 -21.69 -5.31 14.15
CA SER A 37 -20.96 -4.10 13.82
C SER A 37 -19.63 -4.47 13.16
N ALA A 38 -19.71 -4.77 11.86
CA ALA A 38 -18.55 -4.70 11.01
C ALA A 38 -17.84 -3.35 11.25
N PRO A 39 -16.50 -3.31 11.37
CA PRO A 39 -15.78 -2.06 11.25
C PRO A 39 -16.27 -1.40 9.95
N GLN A 40 -16.80 -0.18 10.08
CA GLN A 40 -17.38 0.63 9.01
C GLN A 40 -16.79 0.31 7.63
N LEU A 41 -17.64 0.17 6.60
CA LEU A 41 -17.25 0.13 5.19
C LEU A 41 -16.16 1.20 4.93
N ARG A 42 -14.90 0.80 5.04
CA ARG A 42 -13.85 1.48 4.31
C ARG A 42 -14.12 1.05 2.88
N PRO A 43 -14.26 1.99 1.93
CA PRO A 43 -14.13 1.62 0.52
C PRO A 43 -12.93 0.68 0.44
N GLU A 44 -13.14 -0.54 -0.06
CA GLU A 44 -12.00 -1.45 -0.24
C GLU A 44 -10.96 -0.68 -1.03
N THR A 45 -9.78 -0.49 -0.44
CA THR A 45 -8.72 0.26 -1.09
C THR A 45 -8.47 -0.38 -2.44
N PRO A 46 -8.50 0.40 -3.55
CA PRO A 46 -8.29 -0.15 -4.88
C PRO A 46 -7.03 -1.02 -4.89
N ARG A 47 -7.19 -2.29 -5.25
CA ARG A 47 -6.06 -3.20 -5.35
C ARG A 47 -5.26 -2.84 -6.59
N ILE A 48 -4.05 -2.36 -6.38
CA ILE A 48 -3.10 -2.05 -7.45
C ILE A 48 -1.85 -2.91 -7.30
N GLN A 49 -1.14 -3.13 -8.40
CA GLN A 49 0.21 -3.69 -8.39
C GLN A 49 1.18 -2.69 -9.01
N LEU A 50 2.42 -2.66 -8.52
CA LEU A 50 3.45 -1.74 -8.97
C LEU A 50 4.60 -2.50 -9.63
N ARG A 51 5.16 -1.93 -10.70
CA ARG A 51 6.44 -2.35 -11.27
C ARG A 51 7.25 -1.14 -11.72
N LEU A 52 8.56 -1.33 -11.84
CA LEU A 52 9.44 -0.38 -12.50
C LEU A 52 9.82 -0.91 -13.88
N SER A 53 9.55 -0.11 -14.91
CA SER A 53 9.82 -0.42 -16.31
C SER A 53 11.01 0.41 -16.83
N GLY A 54 11.81 -0.15 -17.72
CA GLY A 54 13.03 0.49 -18.22
C GLY A 54 14.16 -0.50 -18.47
N ASP A 55 15.37 -0.20 -17.98
CA ASP A 55 16.51 -1.13 -18.09
C ASP A 55 16.27 -2.37 -17.22
N LYS A 56 16.06 -3.52 -17.86
CA LYS A 56 15.81 -4.80 -17.19
C LYS A 56 16.94 -5.23 -16.24
N ARG A 57 18.13 -4.65 -16.35
CA ARG A 57 19.29 -4.94 -15.48
C ARG A 57 19.23 -4.19 -14.16
N LYS A 58 18.28 -3.26 -13.99
CA LYS A 58 18.16 -2.41 -12.81
C LYS A 58 16.82 -2.64 -12.14
N HIS A 59 16.82 -3.43 -11.07
CA HIS A 59 15.60 -3.78 -10.33
C HIS A 59 15.10 -2.68 -9.40
N ASN A 60 15.91 -1.64 -9.20
CA ASN A 60 15.63 -0.56 -8.27
C ASN A 60 15.46 0.81 -8.95
N GLU A 61 15.40 0.88 -10.27
CA GLU A 61 15.04 2.11 -10.96
C GLU A 61 14.23 1.87 -12.23
N GLY A 62 13.35 2.81 -12.56
CA GLY A 62 12.52 2.75 -13.76
C GLY A 62 11.35 3.71 -13.74
N ARG A 63 10.63 3.78 -14.86
CA ARG A 63 9.30 4.39 -14.97
C ARG A 63 8.34 3.65 -14.05
N VAL A 64 7.53 4.38 -13.30
CA VAL A 64 6.50 3.82 -12.43
C VAL A 64 5.33 3.35 -13.28
N GLU A 65 4.99 2.07 -13.20
CA GLU A 65 3.79 1.53 -13.83
C GLU A 65 2.90 0.86 -12.78
N VAL A 66 1.60 1.07 -12.96
CA VAL A 66 0.53 0.59 -12.07
C VAL A 66 -0.37 -0.35 -12.86
N TYR A 67 -0.65 -1.52 -12.29
CA TYR A 67 -1.68 -2.43 -12.78
C TYR A 67 -2.98 -2.16 -12.03
N TYR A 68 -4.00 -1.74 -12.78
CA TYR A 68 -5.34 -1.50 -12.27
C TYR A 68 -6.36 -1.84 -13.36
N ASN A 69 -7.51 -2.38 -12.96
CA ASN A 69 -8.59 -2.77 -13.88
C ASN A 69 -8.12 -3.61 -15.09
N ASN A 70 -7.26 -4.60 -14.82
CA ASN A 70 -6.66 -5.52 -15.79
C ASN A 70 -5.68 -4.92 -16.82
N GLU A 71 -5.23 -3.67 -16.63
CA GLU A 71 -4.34 -2.99 -17.57
C GLU A 71 -3.18 -2.27 -16.86
N TRP A 72 -2.01 -2.31 -17.50
CA TRP A 72 -0.84 -1.55 -17.05
C TRP A 72 -0.94 -0.12 -17.58
N GLY A 73 -0.78 0.85 -16.68
CA GLY A 73 -0.72 2.27 -16.98
C GLY A 73 0.41 2.96 -16.24
N THR A 74 0.53 4.27 -16.44
CA THR A 74 1.62 5.10 -15.89
C THR A 74 1.12 6.06 -14.80
N VAL A 75 2.02 6.88 -14.29
CA VAL A 75 1.78 7.89 -13.26
C VAL A 75 2.39 9.20 -13.77
N CYS A 76 1.63 10.30 -13.70
CA CYS A 76 2.12 11.62 -14.08
C CYS A 76 3.12 12.20 -13.05
N ASP A 77 4.01 13.09 -13.49
CA ASP A 77 5.00 13.76 -12.65
C ASP A 77 4.47 15.03 -11.95
N ASP A 78 3.26 15.49 -12.28
CA ASP A 78 2.59 16.61 -11.60
C ASP A 78 2.34 16.29 -10.11
N ASP A 79 2.84 17.19 -9.26
CA ASP A 79 2.93 17.07 -7.80
C ASP A 79 3.61 15.79 -7.26
N PHE A 80 4.18 14.96 -8.14
CA PHE A 80 4.90 13.76 -7.75
C PHE A 80 6.21 14.13 -7.05
N ASN A 81 6.25 13.91 -5.74
CA ASN A 81 7.35 14.36 -4.89
C ASN A 81 7.99 13.21 -4.07
N SER A 82 8.84 13.58 -3.11
CA SER A 82 9.60 12.67 -2.25
C SER A 82 8.71 11.68 -1.49
N HIS A 83 7.54 12.12 -1.06
CA HIS A 83 6.59 11.33 -0.31
C HIS A 83 5.93 10.29 -1.21
N SER A 84 5.54 10.66 -2.43
CA SER A 84 4.99 9.75 -3.43
C SER A 84 6.01 8.68 -3.83
N ALA A 85 7.27 9.08 -4.06
CA ALA A 85 8.37 8.15 -4.30
C ALA A 85 8.63 7.18 -3.12
N GLN A 86 8.48 7.66 -1.88
CA GLN A 86 8.62 6.82 -0.69
C GLN A 86 7.53 5.74 -0.63
N VAL A 87 6.29 6.07 -0.98
CA VAL A 87 5.18 5.11 -1.07
C VAL A 87 5.48 4.06 -2.14
N VAL A 88 5.87 4.47 -3.36
CA VAL A 88 6.20 3.54 -4.46
C VAL A 88 7.28 2.55 -4.06
N CYS A 89 8.39 3.03 -3.51
CA CYS A 89 9.48 2.15 -3.14
C CYS A 89 9.13 1.27 -1.93
N ARG A 90 8.26 1.72 -1.00
CA ARG A 90 7.81 0.86 0.11
C ARG A 90 6.96 -0.31 -0.39
N ASP A 91 6.13 -0.11 -1.39
CA ASP A 91 5.16 -1.11 -1.87
C ASP A 91 5.81 -2.27 -2.65
N GLY A 92 7.11 -2.19 -2.99
CA GLY A 92 7.78 -3.30 -3.69
C GLY A 92 9.31 -3.31 -3.77
N ILE A 93 10.03 -2.26 -3.36
CA ILE A 93 11.50 -2.15 -3.55
C ILE A 93 12.17 -1.43 -2.36
N PRO A 94 12.82 -2.16 -1.43
CA PRO A 94 13.33 -1.60 -0.18
C PRO A 94 14.20 -0.35 -0.39
N GLY A 95 13.85 0.73 0.34
CA GLY A 95 14.68 1.91 0.57
C GLY A 95 14.53 3.08 -0.42
N GLY A 96 13.31 3.51 -0.77
CA GLY A 96 13.11 4.63 -1.69
C GLY A 96 13.75 5.96 -1.34
N ARG A 97 14.40 6.60 -2.31
CA ARG A 97 14.61 8.06 -2.36
C ARG A 97 14.54 8.51 -3.81
N LEU A 98 13.63 9.46 -4.06
CA LEU A 98 13.42 10.29 -5.26
C LEU A 98 14.50 10.17 -6.33
N MET A 99 14.08 9.93 -7.59
CA MET A 99 14.43 10.90 -8.65
C MET A 99 13.82 10.74 -10.07
N GLY A 100 13.35 11.87 -10.61
CA GLY A 100 13.53 12.32 -12.00
C GLY A 100 12.37 12.05 -12.97
N PRO A 101 12.10 12.93 -13.95
CA PRO A 101 11.09 12.69 -14.98
C PRO A 101 11.38 11.36 -15.71
N ALA A 102 10.36 10.60 -16.13
CA ALA A 102 10.56 9.30 -16.81
C ALA A 102 11.23 9.42 -18.19
N SER A 103 11.57 10.64 -18.64
CA SER A 103 12.32 10.87 -19.88
C SER A 103 13.57 9.99 -20.01
N LYS A 104 14.22 9.65 -18.88
CA LYS A 104 15.35 8.69 -18.83
C LYS A 104 14.95 7.22 -19.06
N TYR A 105 13.75 6.82 -18.67
CA TYR A 105 13.26 5.44 -18.72
C TYR A 105 12.33 5.17 -19.91
N GLY A 106 12.11 6.20 -20.73
CA GLY A 106 11.20 6.17 -21.88
C GLY A 106 9.75 6.45 -21.46
N LYS A 107 8.95 6.80 -22.47
CA LYS A 107 7.50 7.00 -22.33
C LYS A 107 6.80 5.64 -22.17
N GLY A 108 5.78 5.61 -21.33
CA GLY A 108 4.86 4.49 -21.28
C GLY A 108 3.79 4.57 -22.37
N THR A 109 2.80 3.71 -22.22
CA THR A 109 1.64 3.56 -23.11
C THR A 109 0.43 3.18 -22.27
N GLY A 110 -0.76 3.43 -22.78
CA GLY A 110 -2.01 3.05 -22.12
C GLY A 110 -2.53 4.17 -21.22
N PRO A 111 -3.31 3.85 -20.18
CA PRO A 111 -3.87 4.85 -19.28
C PRO A 111 -2.81 5.49 -18.38
N ILE A 112 -3.05 6.74 -17.98
CA ILE A 112 -2.35 7.38 -16.86
C ILE A 112 -3.24 7.20 -15.63
N TRP A 113 -2.83 6.33 -14.71
CA TRP A 113 -3.69 5.93 -13.59
C TRP A 113 -3.72 6.93 -12.45
N PHE A 114 -2.65 7.69 -12.25
CA PHE A 114 -2.55 8.66 -11.17
C PHE A 114 -1.91 9.96 -11.64
N ASP A 115 -2.42 11.04 -11.07
CA ASP A 115 -2.06 12.42 -11.35
C ASP A 115 -2.30 13.28 -10.10
N ASN A 116 -1.53 14.36 -9.92
CA ASN A 116 -1.52 15.22 -8.74
C ASN A 116 -1.43 14.45 -7.41
N LEU A 117 -0.40 13.60 -7.28
CA LEU A 117 -0.25 12.73 -6.10
C LEU A 117 0.29 13.50 -4.88
N HIS A 118 -0.61 13.82 -3.94
CA HIS A 118 -0.26 14.50 -2.68
C HIS A 118 -0.04 13.52 -1.52
N CYS A 119 0.81 12.51 -1.72
CA CYS A 119 1.14 11.56 -0.66
C CYS A 119 1.80 12.26 0.55
N THR A 120 1.52 11.77 1.75
CA THR A 120 2.22 12.13 3.00
C THR A 120 3.48 11.29 3.24
N GLY A 121 3.65 10.21 2.47
CA GLY A 121 4.76 9.28 2.58
C GLY A 121 4.47 8.12 3.53
N LYS A 122 3.30 8.10 4.16
CA LYS A 122 2.87 7.08 5.14
C LYS A 122 1.87 6.08 4.56
N GLU A 123 1.32 6.36 3.38
CA GLU A 123 0.33 5.56 2.68
C GLU A 123 0.89 4.18 2.34
N LYS A 124 0.12 3.11 2.58
CA LYS A 124 0.63 1.77 2.26
C LYS A 124 0.86 1.57 0.76
N THR A 125 0.03 2.19 -0.07
CA THR A 125 0.03 2.07 -1.53
C THR A 125 -0.36 3.41 -2.17
N LEU A 126 -0.03 3.63 -3.45
CA LEU A 126 -0.40 4.85 -4.17
C LEU A 126 -1.91 5.10 -4.22
N ALA A 127 -2.73 4.03 -4.22
CA ALA A 127 -4.18 4.14 -4.21
C ALA A 127 -4.76 4.81 -2.93
N LEU A 128 -3.94 5.01 -1.90
CA LEU A 128 -4.33 5.71 -0.67
C LEU A 128 -3.86 7.17 -0.64
N CYS A 129 -3.08 7.62 -1.62
CA CYS A 129 -2.68 9.01 -1.71
C CYS A 129 -3.83 9.86 -2.26
N PRO A 130 -4.06 11.06 -1.70
CA PRO A 130 -4.92 12.05 -2.35
C PRO A 130 -4.41 12.33 -3.77
N SER A 131 -5.33 12.37 -4.74
CA SER A 131 -5.10 12.59 -6.17
C SER A 131 -6.39 13.10 -6.83
N ASN A 132 -6.33 13.41 -8.13
CA ASN A 132 -7.52 13.76 -8.92
C ASN A 132 -8.52 12.59 -9.10
N GLY A 133 -8.14 11.37 -8.69
CA GLY A 133 -8.89 10.14 -8.89
C GLY A 133 -8.19 9.18 -9.87
N ILE A 134 -8.47 7.88 -9.75
CA ILE A 134 -7.81 6.88 -10.61
C ILE A 134 -8.28 7.04 -12.06
N GLY A 135 -7.33 7.18 -12.99
CA GLY A 135 -7.58 7.36 -14.42
C GLY A 135 -8.03 8.77 -14.82
N VAL A 136 -7.97 9.73 -13.90
CA VAL A 136 -8.26 11.14 -14.17
C VAL A 136 -6.94 11.89 -14.26
N SER A 137 -6.56 12.28 -15.48
CA SER A 137 -5.33 13.01 -15.76
C SER A 137 -5.47 13.86 -17.02
N ASP A 138 -4.80 15.01 -17.05
CA ASP A 138 -4.60 15.84 -18.25
C ASP A 138 -3.17 15.77 -18.82
N CYS A 139 -2.32 14.94 -18.22
CA CYS A 139 -0.96 14.70 -18.66
C CYS A 139 -0.86 13.88 -19.95
N LYS A 140 0.32 13.92 -20.56
CA LYS A 140 0.74 13.04 -21.67
C LYS A 140 1.86 12.12 -21.18
N HIS A 141 2.14 11.05 -21.92
CA HIS A 141 3.28 10.17 -21.58
C HIS A 141 4.67 10.83 -21.68
N THR A 142 4.77 12.10 -22.09
CA THR A 142 5.98 12.92 -21.89
C THR A 142 6.25 13.25 -20.43
N GLU A 143 5.22 13.18 -19.61
CA GLU A 143 5.15 13.57 -18.18
C GLU A 143 5.02 12.33 -17.30
N ASP A 144 5.25 11.12 -17.84
CA ASP A 144 5.33 9.93 -16.98
C ASP A 144 6.48 10.09 -15.97
N VAL A 145 6.33 9.54 -14.77
CA VAL A 145 7.33 9.65 -13.70
C VAL A 145 8.22 8.41 -13.55
N GLY A 146 9.50 8.66 -13.26
CA GLY A 146 10.48 7.65 -12.92
C GLY A 146 10.87 7.71 -11.45
N VAL A 147 11.31 6.58 -10.90
CA VAL A 147 11.91 6.54 -9.57
C VAL A 147 13.18 5.72 -9.55
N VAL A 148 14.04 6.05 -8.59
CA VAL A 148 15.14 5.22 -8.12
C VAL A 148 14.84 4.89 -6.66
N CYS A 149 14.98 3.64 -6.27
CA CYS A 149 14.89 3.21 -4.89
C CYS A 149 16.31 2.84 -4.40
N SER A 150 16.76 3.39 -3.27
CA SER A 150 18.04 2.95 -2.71
C SER A 150 17.91 1.57 -2.12
N ASP A 151 18.52 0.59 -2.77
CA ASP A 151 18.61 -0.74 -2.19
C ASP A 151 19.60 -0.70 -1.02
N LYS A 152 19.09 -0.73 0.21
CA LYS A 152 19.93 -0.81 1.43
C LYS A 152 20.81 -2.07 1.45
N ARG A 153 20.57 -3.03 0.57
CA ARG A 153 21.39 -4.25 0.39
C ARG A 153 22.57 -4.04 -0.55
N ILE A 154 22.73 -2.86 -1.17
CA ILE A 154 23.90 -2.50 -1.99
C ILE A 154 24.84 -1.62 -1.15
N PRO A 155 25.94 -2.16 -0.58
CA PRO A 155 26.96 -1.36 0.09
C PRO A 155 27.54 -0.33 -0.89
N GLY A 156 27.69 0.92 -0.44
CA GLY A 156 28.28 1.99 -1.27
C GLY A 156 27.30 2.79 -2.13
N PHE A 157 26.01 2.44 -2.17
CA PHE A 157 25.01 3.25 -2.88
C PHE A 157 24.69 4.53 -2.08
N ARG A 158 25.27 5.67 -2.51
CA ARG A 158 25.05 6.98 -1.89
C ARG A 158 24.60 7.98 -2.94
N PHE A 159 23.48 8.64 -2.69
CA PHE A 159 23.05 9.79 -3.47
C PHE A 159 24.00 10.96 -3.20
N ILE A 160 24.59 11.50 -4.27
CA ILE A 160 25.39 12.72 -4.23
C ILE A 160 24.56 13.78 -4.96
N ASN A 161 24.31 14.92 -4.34
CA ASN A 161 23.41 15.97 -4.82
C ASN A 161 21.93 15.59 -4.64
N THR A 162 21.25 16.24 -3.70
CA THR A 162 19.85 15.99 -3.33
C THR A 162 19.04 17.28 -3.47
N LEU A 163 19.13 17.93 -4.62
CA LEU A 163 18.21 19.02 -4.91
C LEU A 163 16.81 18.40 -5.09
N PRO A 164 15.73 19.09 -4.71
CA PRO A 164 14.36 18.57 -4.78
C PRO A 164 14.01 17.97 -6.16
N ASN A 165 14.61 18.51 -7.22
CA ASN A 165 14.37 18.15 -8.61
C ASN A 165 15.62 17.57 -9.32
N HIS A 166 16.75 17.38 -8.63
CA HIS A 166 17.99 16.86 -9.22
C HIS A 166 18.77 15.96 -8.24
N VAL A 167 18.82 14.65 -8.51
CA VAL A 167 19.58 13.62 -7.78
C VAL A 167 20.55 12.89 -8.72
N GLU A 168 21.84 13.17 -8.55
CA GLU A 168 22.83 12.45 -9.32
C GLU A 168 23.12 11.10 -8.63
N VAL A 169 22.81 10.00 -9.31
CA VAL A 169 23.14 8.66 -8.82
C VAL A 169 24.55 8.31 -9.29
N LYS A 170 25.51 8.24 -8.37
CA LYS A 170 26.80 7.57 -8.63
C LYS A 170 26.87 6.27 -7.84
N GLY A 171 26.89 5.15 -8.56
CA GLY A 171 27.31 3.89 -8.00
C GLY A 171 28.83 3.89 -7.90
N VAL A 172 29.37 3.87 -6.68
CA VAL A 172 30.77 3.49 -6.48
C VAL A 172 30.76 1.98 -6.32
N LEU A 173 31.13 1.28 -7.40
CA LEU A 173 31.53 -0.12 -7.31
C LEU A 173 32.92 -0.13 -6.66
N TYR A 174 33.07 -0.84 -5.54
CA TYR A 174 34.39 -1.24 -5.03
C TYR A 174 34.78 -2.56 -5.66
#